data_AF-A0A258KGL8-F1
#
_entry.id   AF-A0A258KGL8-F1
#
_cell.length_a   1.000
_cell.length_b   1.000
_cell.length_c   1.000
_cell.angle_alpha   90.00
_cell.angle_beta   90.00
_cell.angle_gamma   90.00
#
_symmetry.space_group_name_H-M   'P 1'
#
loop_
_entity.id
_entity.type
_entity.pdbx_description
1 polymer ?
#
loop_
_entity_poly.entity_id
_entity_poly.type
_entity_poly.pdbx_seq_one_letter_code
_entity_poly.pdbx_strand_id
1 'polypeptide(L)'
;DQLNVKLIYRRDRYLRGGDHTPFSQLGFAGIRITEMNEDFDRQHQNVRKENGVDYGDIPDFVDYNYTQKVTRMNLASLANLALAPREPLNVGVVTSGLTNKTVLKWESPVGEKPAGYYVVMRETTSPVWEKKFFITGNTAILNYSKDNYYFGVQSVDADGHESLVVIPKSVR
;
A
#
# COMPACT_ATOMS: atom_id res chain seq x y z
N ASP A 1 5.55 23.58 1.47
CA ASP A 1 4.50 22.55 1.68
C ASP A 1 4.93 21.17 1.19
N GLN A 2 4.77 20.16 2.05
CA GLN A 2 4.95 18.75 1.69
C GLN A 2 3.69 18.18 1.01
N LEU A 3 3.85 17.10 0.24
CA LEU A 3 2.72 16.37 -0.35
C LEU A 3 1.96 15.62 0.75
N ASN A 4 0.65 15.83 0.87
CA ASN A 4 -0.21 15.03 1.74
C ASN A 4 -0.95 14.00 0.89
N VAL A 5 -0.83 12.73 1.27
CA VAL A 5 -1.49 11.60 0.59
C VAL A 5 -2.65 11.15 1.46
N LYS A 6 -3.86 11.20 0.90
CA LYS A 6 -5.08 10.75 1.58
C LYS A 6 -5.61 9.49 0.93
N LEU A 7 -5.69 8.41 1.70
CA LEU A 7 -6.34 7.19 1.24
C LEU A 7 -7.87 7.38 1.22
N ILE A 8 -8.48 7.01 0.10
CA ILE A 8 -9.93 7.07 -0.10
C ILE A 8 -10.43 5.64 -0.33
N TYR A 9 -11.28 5.14 0.56
CA TYR A 9 -11.87 3.80 0.49
C TYR A 9 -13.07 3.74 -0.46
N ARG A 10 -12.87 4.24 -1.68
CA ARG A 10 -13.80 4.10 -2.79
C ARG A 10 -13.00 3.64 -3.99
N ARG A 11 -13.63 2.83 -4.84
CA ARG A 11 -12.99 2.39 -6.09
C ARG A 11 -12.62 3.58 -6.97
N ASP A 12 -13.50 4.57 -7.04
CA ASP A 12 -13.24 5.83 -7.72
C ASP A 12 -14.20 6.95 -7.24
N ARG A 13 -14.04 8.15 -7.79
CA ARG A 13 -14.99 9.26 -7.66
C ARG A 13 -16.23 9.01 -8.51
N TYR A 14 -17.34 9.69 -8.19
CA TYR A 14 -18.56 9.56 -8.98
C TYR A 14 -18.33 9.97 -10.44
N LEU A 15 -18.95 9.24 -11.37
CA LEU A 15 -18.80 9.42 -12.82
C LEU A 15 -17.36 9.19 -13.32
N ARG A 16 -16.49 8.56 -12.51
CA ARG A 16 -15.13 8.19 -12.91
C ARG A 16 -14.96 6.68 -12.96
N GLY A 17 -14.01 6.30 -13.79
CA GLY A 17 -13.34 5.01 -13.78
C GLY A 17 -11.86 5.23 -14.07
N GLY A 18 -11.13 4.12 -14.13
CA GLY A 18 -9.72 4.11 -14.48
C GLY A 18 -9.22 2.70 -14.71
N ASP A 19 -8.03 2.60 -15.29
CA ASP A 19 -7.43 1.33 -15.70
C ASP A 19 -7.16 0.38 -14.54
N HIS A 20 -7.14 0.87 -13.30
CA HIS A 20 -7.04 0.02 -12.10
C HIS A 20 -8.27 -0.85 -11.88
N THR A 21 -9.44 -0.44 -12.38
CA THR A 21 -10.74 -1.12 -12.14
C THR A 21 -10.74 -2.59 -12.56
N PRO A 22 -10.38 -2.97 -13.81
CA PRO A 22 -10.34 -4.38 -14.20
C PRO A 22 -9.35 -5.21 -13.37
N PHE A 23 -8.20 -4.66 -12.97
CA PHE A 23 -7.25 -5.35 -12.10
C PHE A 23 -7.86 -5.63 -10.72
N SER A 24 -8.49 -4.62 -10.11
CA SER A 24 -9.19 -4.81 -8.84
C SER A 24 -10.32 -5.84 -8.92
N GLN A 25 -11.07 -5.89 -10.02
CA GLN A 25 -12.14 -6.88 -10.22
C GLN A 25 -11.61 -8.31 -10.32
N LEU A 26 -10.37 -8.49 -10.81
CA LEU A 26 -9.68 -9.78 -10.85
C LEU A 26 -8.96 -10.12 -9.53
N GLY A 27 -9.11 -9.30 -8.48
CA GLY A 27 -8.52 -9.54 -7.16
C GLY A 27 -7.09 -9.03 -6.99
N PHE A 28 -6.53 -8.31 -7.97
CA PHE A 28 -5.25 -7.64 -7.81
C PHE A 28 -5.38 -6.36 -6.97
N ALA A 29 -4.32 -5.98 -6.27
CA ALA A 29 -4.21 -4.68 -5.62
C ALA A 29 -4.11 -3.56 -6.67
N GLY A 30 -5.27 -3.05 -7.12
CA GLY A 30 -5.35 -1.89 -8.01
C GLY A 30 -5.43 -0.59 -7.22
N ILE A 31 -4.37 0.22 -7.26
CA ILE A 31 -4.30 1.53 -6.58
C ILE A 31 -4.28 2.62 -7.65
N ARG A 32 -5.20 3.59 -7.53
CA ARG A 32 -5.22 4.80 -8.35
C ARG A 32 -4.72 5.98 -7.52
N ILE A 33 -3.70 6.67 -8.03
CA ILE A 33 -3.26 7.97 -7.52
C ILE A 33 -3.87 9.03 -8.42
N THR A 34 -4.56 9.99 -7.83
CA THR A 34 -5.21 11.07 -8.58
C THR A 34 -5.24 12.33 -7.73
N GLU A 35 -5.24 13.48 -8.38
CA GLU A 35 -5.49 14.75 -7.71
C GLU A 35 -6.85 14.72 -6.99
N MET A 36 -6.88 15.25 -5.77
CA MET A 36 -8.08 15.24 -4.94
C MET A 36 -9.16 16.19 -5.48
N ASN A 37 -8.76 17.37 -5.95
CA ASN A 37 -9.62 18.43 -6.45
C ASN A 37 -9.29 18.68 -7.93
N GLU A 38 -10.09 18.18 -8.85
CA GLU A 38 -9.88 18.43 -10.28
C GLU A 38 -10.23 19.87 -10.65
N ASP A 39 -9.44 20.47 -11.55
CA ASP A 39 -9.82 21.68 -12.27
C ASP A 39 -10.55 21.30 -13.59
N PHE A 40 -11.87 21.52 -13.60
CA PHE A 40 -12.73 21.21 -14.74
C PHE A 40 -12.60 22.20 -15.90
N ASP A 41 -11.94 23.34 -15.70
CA ASP A 41 -11.59 24.25 -16.80
C ASP A 41 -10.42 23.70 -17.63
N ARG A 42 -9.68 22.71 -17.11
CA ARG A 42 -8.59 22.00 -17.82
C ARG A 42 -9.07 20.68 -18.40
N GLN A 43 -9.74 19.89 -17.56
CA GLN A 43 -10.02 18.50 -17.88
C GLN A 43 -11.02 18.34 -19.04
N HIS A 44 -10.61 17.59 -20.08
CA HIS A 44 -11.44 17.31 -21.27
C HIS A 44 -11.94 18.59 -21.98
N GLN A 45 -11.18 19.67 -21.92
CA GLN A 45 -11.53 20.95 -22.54
C GLN A 45 -10.72 21.19 -23.82
N ASN A 46 -11.38 21.72 -24.85
CA ASN A 46 -10.69 22.33 -25.98
C ASN A 46 -10.06 23.66 -25.56
N VAL A 47 -8.90 23.97 -26.13
CA VAL A 47 -8.21 25.25 -25.91
C VAL A 47 -9.08 26.38 -26.45
N ARG A 48 -9.56 27.24 -25.56
CA ARG A 48 -10.36 28.41 -25.90
C ARG A 48 -10.31 29.44 -24.76
N LYS A 49 -10.78 30.66 -25.06
CA LYS A 49 -11.09 31.65 -24.05
C LYS A 49 -12.59 31.94 -24.09
N GLU A 50 -13.25 31.86 -22.95
CA GLU A 50 -14.70 32.06 -22.84
C GLU A 50 -14.99 32.83 -21.55
N ASN A 51 -15.72 33.95 -21.65
CA ASN A 51 -16.07 34.80 -20.51
C ASN A 51 -14.89 35.20 -19.61
N GLY A 52 -13.70 35.37 -20.21
CA GLY A 52 -12.47 35.72 -19.50
C GLY A 52 -11.71 34.55 -18.86
N VAL A 53 -12.25 33.33 -18.92
CA VAL A 53 -11.59 32.11 -18.46
C VAL A 53 -10.88 31.44 -19.64
N ASP A 54 -9.59 31.14 -19.46
CA ASP A 54 -8.84 30.32 -20.40
C ASP A 54 -9.07 28.85 -20.07
N TYR A 55 -9.46 28.05 -21.06
CA TYR A 55 -9.76 26.63 -20.95
C TYR A 55 -8.70 25.79 -21.67
N GLY A 56 -8.59 24.53 -21.26
CA GLY A 56 -7.75 23.53 -21.91
C GLY A 56 -6.67 22.94 -21.00
N ASP A 57 -6.23 21.74 -21.34
CA ASP A 57 -5.12 21.04 -20.69
C ASP A 57 -3.83 21.30 -21.48
N ILE A 58 -3.12 22.37 -21.10
CA ILE A 58 -1.88 22.82 -21.77
C ILE A 58 -0.75 23.05 -20.75
N PRO A 59 0.52 23.00 -21.17
CA PRO A 59 1.68 23.16 -20.28
C PRO A 59 1.62 24.39 -19.37
N ASP A 60 1.06 25.50 -19.84
CA ASP A 60 0.95 26.75 -19.09
C ASP A 60 0.13 26.63 -17.79
N PHE A 61 -0.75 25.63 -17.68
CA PHE A 61 -1.58 25.39 -16.49
C PHE A 61 -1.04 24.26 -15.60
N VAL A 62 0.11 23.68 -15.94
CA VAL A 62 0.72 22.61 -15.14
C VAL A 62 1.45 23.21 -13.95
N ASP A 63 1.08 22.78 -12.73
CA ASP A 63 1.93 22.98 -11.56
C ASP A 63 3.09 21.97 -11.57
N TYR A 64 4.22 22.38 -12.14
CA TYR A 64 5.42 21.54 -12.21
C TYR A 64 6.00 21.17 -10.85
N ASN A 65 5.78 21.97 -9.80
CA ASN A 65 6.19 21.61 -8.44
C ASN A 65 5.33 20.48 -7.90
N TYR A 66 4.01 20.51 -8.16
CA TYR A 66 3.12 19.41 -7.83
C TYR A 66 3.47 18.15 -8.62
N THR A 67 3.70 18.25 -9.94
CA THR A 67 4.15 17.14 -10.79
C THR A 67 5.41 16.49 -10.22
N GLN A 68 6.43 17.29 -9.88
CA GLN A 68 7.67 16.79 -9.31
C GLN A 68 7.45 16.02 -7.99
N LYS A 69 6.55 16.48 -7.12
CA LYS A 69 6.20 15.79 -5.86
C LYS A 69 5.52 14.45 -6.13
N VAL A 70 4.54 14.42 -7.04
CA VAL A 70 3.84 13.17 -7.42
C VAL A 70 4.82 12.18 -8.05
N THR A 71 5.73 12.64 -8.92
CA THR A 71 6.77 11.78 -9.51
C THR A 71 7.68 11.18 -8.44
N ARG A 72 8.17 11.98 -7.49
CA ARG A 72 9.01 11.50 -6.38
C ARG A 72 8.30 10.48 -5.51
N MET A 73 7.02 10.71 -5.21
CA MET A 73 6.22 9.76 -4.43
C MET A 73 6.09 8.42 -5.14
N ASN A 74 5.75 8.42 -6.44
CA ASN A 74 5.67 7.19 -7.22
C ASN A 74 7.02 6.48 -7.30
N LEU A 75 8.09 7.23 -7.54
CA LEU A 75 9.44 6.67 -7.61
C LEU A 75 9.86 6.04 -6.28
N ALA A 76 9.59 6.70 -5.14
CA ALA A 76 9.93 6.15 -3.83
C ALA A 76 9.20 4.83 -3.54
N SER A 77 7.90 4.75 -3.84
CA SER A 77 7.12 3.51 -3.67
C SER A 77 7.63 2.37 -4.56
N LEU A 78 7.90 2.66 -5.84
CA LEU A 78 8.39 1.67 -6.80
C LEU A 78 9.82 1.24 -6.48
N ALA A 79 10.69 2.17 -6.08
CA ALA A 79 12.06 1.86 -5.69
C ALA A 79 12.10 0.95 -4.46
N ASN A 80 11.28 1.24 -3.43
CA ASN A 80 11.15 0.37 -2.27
C ASN A 80 10.76 -1.06 -2.70
N LEU A 81 9.72 -1.21 -3.52
CA LEU A 81 9.26 -2.54 -3.95
C LEU A 81 10.28 -3.27 -4.84
N ALA A 82 11.03 -2.53 -5.66
CA ALA A 82 12.03 -3.11 -6.56
C ALA A 82 13.31 -3.55 -5.83
N LEU A 83 13.67 -2.84 -4.76
CA LEU A 83 14.86 -3.14 -3.95
C LEU A 83 14.56 -4.12 -2.81
N ALA A 84 13.32 -4.19 -2.35
CA ALA A 84 12.94 -5.07 -1.25
C ALA A 84 13.21 -6.55 -1.55
N PRO A 85 13.52 -7.36 -0.51
CA PRO A 85 13.50 -8.80 -0.64
C PRO A 85 12.10 -9.28 -1.04
N ARG A 86 12.02 -10.49 -1.60
CA ARG A 86 10.70 -11.08 -1.90
C ARG A 86 9.90 -11.35 -0.62
N GLU A 87 8.59 -11.47 -0.79
CA GLU A 87 7.64 -11.75 0.27
C GLU A 87 7.94 -13.08 1.00
N PRO A 88 7.74 -13.15 2.33
CA PRO A 88 7.86 -14.40 3.07
C PRO A 88 6.85 -15.45 2.57
N LEU A 89 7.27 -16.71 2.55
CA LEU A 89 6.45 -17.81 2.06
C LEU A 89 5.66 -18.47 3.20
N ASN A 90 4.57 -19.15 2.86
CA ASN A 90 3.81 -20.00 3.77
C ASN A 90 3.48 -19.35 5.13
N VAL A 91 3.16 -18.06 5.10
CA VAL A 91 2.83 -17.31 6.32
C VAL A 91 1.57 -17.90 6.95
N GLY A 92 1.71 -18.37 8.18
CA GLY A 92 0.70 -19.10 8.92
C GLY A 92 0.48 -18.51 10.31
N VAL A 93 -0.79 -18.46 10.73
CA VAL A 93 -1.18 -18.23 12.12
C VAL A 93 -1.57 -19.57 12.75
N VAL A 94 -0.91 -19.93 13.86
CA VAL A 94 -1.16 -21.19 14.55
C VAL A 94 -2.48 -21.13 15.30
N THR A 95 -3.38 -22.07 15.00
CA THR A 95 -4.74 -22.13 15.59
C THR A 95 -5.03 -23.44 16.33
N SER A 96 -4.02 -24.25 16.62
CA SER A 96 -4.17 -25.54 17.31
C SER A 96 -4.45 -25.44 18.82
N GLY A 97 -4.27 -24.27 19.43
CA GLY A 97 -4.52 -24.05 20.86
C GLY A 97 -5.39 -22.82 21.15
N LEU A 98 -6.17 -22.88 22.23
CA LEU A 98 -6.92 -21.73 22.75
C LEU A 98 -6.00 -20.86 23.61
N THR A 99 -5.75 -19.63 23.18
CA THR A 99 -4.87 -18.66 23.86
C THR A 99 -5.15 -17.24 23.38
N ASN A 100 -4.83 -16.26 24.24
CA ASN A 100 -4.86 -14.83 23.92
C ASN A 100 -3.55 -14.33 23.28
N LYS A 101 -2.62 -15.24 22.98
CA LYS A 101 -1.39 -14.95 22.24
C LYS A 101 -1.55 -15.37 20.78
N THR A 102 -0.81 -14.70 19.90
CA THR A 102 -0.72 -15.07 18.50
C THR A 102 0.65 -15.65 18.22
N VAL A 103 0.70 -16.83 17.61
CA VAL A 103 1.93 -17.43 17.09
C VAL A 103 1.85 -17.38 15.56
N LEU A 104 2.77 -16.66 14.96
CA LEU A 104 2.96 -16.60 13.51
C LEU A 104 4.21 -17.40 13.13
N LYS A 105 4.13 -18.13 12.03
CA LYS A 105 5.26 -18.85 11.42
C LYS A 105 5.27 -18.57 9.93
N TRP A 106 6.44 -18.57 9.33
CA TRP A 106 6.59 -18.40 7.89
C TRP A 106 7.89 -19.06 7.43
N GLU A 107 8.10 -19.10 6.13
CA GLU A 107 9.34 -19.51 5.51
C GLU A 107 10.01 -18.30 4.86
N SER A 108 11.33 -18.36 4.75
CA SER A 108 12.10 -17.31 4.08
C SER A 108 11.74 -17.24 2.59
N PRO A 109 11.77 -16.05 1.98
CA PRO A 109 11.59 -15.92 0.54
C PRO A 109 12.64 -16.71 -0.23
N VAL A 110 12.33 -17.04 -1.48
CA VAL A 110 13.33 -17.47 -2.46
C VAL A 110 14.20 -16.29 -2.89
N GLY A 111 15.49 -16.53 -3.10
CA GLY A 111 16.44 -15.51 -3.56
C GLY A 111 17.21 -14.88 -2.40
N GLU A 112 17.29 -13.55 -2.39
CA GLU A 112 18.03 -12.80 -1.36
C GLU A 112 17.43 -13.03 0.04
N LYS A 113 18.32 -13.27 1.01
CA LYS A 113 17.93 -13.49 2.40
C LYS A 113 17.59 -12.14 3.04
N PRO A 114 16.38 -11.95 3.61
CA PRO A 114 16.04 -10.72 4.32
C PRO A 114 16.94 -10.50 5.55
N ALA A 115 17.18 -9.24 5.90
CA ALA A 115 17.80 -8.88 7.18
C ALA A 115 16.87 -9.17 8.36
N GLY A 116 15.56 -9.16 8.10
CA GLY A 116 14.54 -9.62 9.04
C GLY A 116 13.15 -9.53 8.43
N TYR A 117 12.16 -9.50 9.32
CA TYR A 117 10.75 -9.41 8.99
C TYR A 117 10.07 -8.37 9.86
N TYR A 118 9.08 -7.70 9.29
CA TYR A 118 8.12 -6.96 10.07
C TYR A 118 6.82 -7.75 10.17
N VAL A 119 6.35 -7.95 11.40
CA VAL A 119 4.96 -8.30 11.65
C VAL A 119 4.18 -7.00 11.81
N VAL A 120 3.22 -6.77 10.93
CA VAL A 120 2.27 -5.65 11.02
C VAL A 120 0.96 -6.11 11.65
N MET A 121 0.32 -5.23 12.41
CA MET A 121 -0.92 -5.54 13.12
C MET A 121 -1.87 -4.34 13.08
N ARG A 122 -3.17 -4.63 12.99
CA ARG A 122 -4.25 -3.63 13.09
C ARG A 122 -5.47 -4.20 13.77
N GLU A 123 -6.28 -3.34 14.37
CA GLU A 123 -7.63 -3.70 14.80
C GLU A 123 -8.48 -4.17 13.61
N THR A 124 -9.48 -5.01 13.89
CA THR A 124 -10.40 -5.54 12.86
C THR A 124 -11.24 -4.45 12.19
N THR A 125 -11.40 -3.31 12.86
CA THR A 125 -12.11 -2.11 12.40
C THR A 125 -11.21 -1.10 11.69
N SER A 126 -9.90 -1.15 11.91
CA SER A 126 -8.96 -0.16 11.39
C SER A 126 -8.57 -0.51 9.97
N PRO A 127 -8.62 0.42 9.00
CA PRO A 127 -8.35 0.10 7.60
C PRO A 127 -6.87 0.30 7.21
N VAL A 128 -5.99 0.57 8.18
CA VAL A 128 -4.53 0.75 8.01
C VAL A 128 -3.79 -0.11 9.04
N TRP A 129 -2.53 -0.44 8.78
CA TRP A 129 -1.66 -1.06 9.77
C TRP A 129 -1.29 -0.07 10.87
N GLU A 130 -1.36 -0.48 12.13
CA GLU A 130 -1.25 0.42 13.30
C GLU A 130 -0.01 0.13 14.14
N LYS A 131 0.42 -1.12 14.17
CA LYS A 131 1.63 -1.56 14.88
C LYS A 131 2.53 -2.36 13.97
N LYS A 132 3.82 -2.33 14.28
CA LYS A 132 4.89 -2.98 13.51
C LYS A 132 5.95 -3.51 14.46
N PHE A 133 6.31 -4.78 14.30
CA PHE A 133 7.26 -5.49 15.16
C PHE A 133 8.38 -6.11 14.31
N PHE A 134 9.64 -5.79 14.61
CA PHE A 134 10.79 -6.36 13.90
C PHE A 134 11.20 -7.72 14.47
N ILE A 135 11.43 -8.70 13.62
CA ILE A 135 11.73 -10.10 13.96
C ILE A 135 12.87 -10.60 13.07
N THR A 136 13.92 -11.21 13.65
CA THR A 136 15.06 -11.76 12.89
C THR A 136 14.94 -13.25 12.58
N GLY A 137 13.97 -13.95 13.18
CA GLY A 137 13.64 -15.34 12.90
C GLY A 137 12.36 -15.49 12.07
N ASN A 138 11.98 -16.74 11.83
CA ASN A 138 10.79 -17.11 11.05
C ASN A 138 9.55 -17.43 11.90
N THR A 139 9.55 -16.99 13.16
CA THR A 139 8.45 -17.20 14.10
C THR A 139 8.32 -15.99 15.01
N ALA A 140 7.09 -15.57 15.25
CA ALA A 140 6.78 -14.52 16.22
C ALA A 140 5.72 -15.01 17.21
N ILE A 141 5.89 -14.66 18.48
CA ILE A 141 4.90 -14.88 19.54
C ILE A 141 4.52 -13.51 20.10
N LEU A 142 3.27 -13.10 19.88
CA LEU A 142 2.77 -11.78 20.26
C LEU A 142 1.71 -11.91 21.35
N ASN A 143 1.75 -11.00 22.33
CA ASN A 143 0.74 -10.91 23.40
C ASN A 143 -0.54 -10.18 22.93
N TYR A 144 -1.02 -10.52 21.73
CA TYR A 144 -2.24 -10.01 21.14
C TYR A 144 -3.04 -11.19 20.61
N SER A 145 -4.35 -11.19 20.80
CA SER A 145 -5.20 -12.28 20.32
C SER A 145 -5.46 -12.13 18.82
N LYS A 146 -5.23 -13.22 18.07
CA LYS A 146 -5.60 -13.38 16.65
C LYS A 146 -7.09 -13.18 16.38
N ASP A 147 -7.91 -13.27 17.43
CA ASP A 147 -9.36 -13.11 17.33
C ASP A 147 -9.77 -11.62 17.35
N ASN A 148 -8.89 -10.74 17.84
CA ASN A 148 -9.17 -9.29 17.99
C ASN A 148 -8.42 -8.42 16.96
N TYR A 149 -7.39 -8.96 16.31
CA TYR A 149 -6.50 -8.21 15.43
C TYR A 149 -6.21 -8.95 14.14
N TYR A 150 -6.03 -8.20 13.06
CA TYR A 150 -5.41 -8.71 11.86
C TYR A 150 -3.89 -8.58 11.95
N PHE A 151 -3.20 -9.55 11.36
CA PHE A 151 -1.75 -9.59 11.25
C PHE A 151 -1.33 -9.72 9.80
N GLY A 152 -0.11 -9.30 9.51
CA GLY A 152 0.57 -9.55 8.25
C GLY A 152 2.07 -9.64 8.47
N VAL A 153 2.78 -10.26 7.53
CA VAL A 153 4.24 -10.39 7.60
C VAL A 153 4.85 -9.91 6.29
N GLN A 154 5.92 -9.12 6.37
CA GLN A 154 6.69 -8.66 5.22
C GLN A 154 8.18 -8.85 5.49
N SER A 155 8.95 -9.12 4.44
CA SER A 155 10.41 -9.16 4.48
C SER A 155 10.98 -7.75 4.47
N VAL A 156 12.17 -7.56 5.05
CA VAL A 156 12.91 -6.31 4.97
C VAL A 156 14.41 -6.58 4.82
N ASP A 157 15.09 -5.80 3.98
CA ASP A 157 16.55 -5.84 3.83
C ASP A 157 17.26 -5.00 4.91
N ALA A 158 18.59 -4.87 4.78
CA ALA A 158 19.40 -4.09 5.72
C ALA A 158 19.20 -2.58 5.59
N ASP A 159 18.77 -2.11 4.42
CA ASP A 159 18.55 -0.69 4.10
C ASP A 159 17.12 -0.23 4.44
N GLY A 160 16.23 -1.16 4.78
CA GLY A 160 14.85 -0.90 5.20
C GLY A 160 13.82 -1.02 4.09
N HIS A 161 14.15 -1.60 2.94
CA HIS A 161 13.18 -1.82 1.86
C HIS A 161 12.26 -3.00 2.16
N GLU A 162 10.96 -2.75 2.07
CA GLU A 162 9.93 -3.69 2.55
C GLU A 162 9.17 -4.36 1.40
N SER A 163 9.00 -5.67 1.49
CA SER A 163 8.15 -6.43 0.57
C SER A 163 6.68 -6.07 0.74
N LEU A 164 5.79 -6.58 -0.13
CA LEU A 164 4.37 -6.55 0.19
C LEU A 164 4.06 -7.37 1.45
N VAL A 165 2.97 -7.00 2.11
CA VAL A 165 2.48 -7.69 3.30
C VAL A 165 1.74 -8.95 2.89
N VAL A 166 2.15 -10.10 3.43
CA VAL A 166 1.45 -11.37 3.29
C VAL A 166 0.51 -11.57 4.47
N ILE A 167 -0.78 -11.75 4.18
CA ILE A 167 -1.79 -12.08 5.18
C ILE A 167 -1.67 -13.57 5.54
N PRO A 168 -1.54 -13.93 6.84
CA PRO A 168 -1.37 -15.32 7.25
C PRO A 168 -2.63 -16.15 6.96
N LYS A 169 -2.42 -17.41 6.62
CA LYS A 169 -3.48 -18.43 6.60
C LYS A 169 -3.52 -19.18 7.93
N SER A 170 -4.66 -19.76 8.28
CA SER A 170 -4.71 -20.66 9.45
C SER A 170 -3.86 -21.91 9.20
N VAL A 171 -3.03 -22.25 10.18
CA VAL A 171 -2.26 -23.50 10.21
C VAL A 171 -2.48 -24.19 11.56
N ARG A 172 -2.47 -25.52 11.57
CA ARG A 172 -2.61 -26.33 12.78
C ARG A 172 -1.24 -26.76 13.32
#